data_AF-A0AA40WG10-F1
#
_entry.id   AF-A0AA40WG10-F1
#
_cell.length_a   1.000
_cell.length_b   1.000
_cell.length_c   1.000
_cell.angle_alpha   90.00
_cell.angle_beta   90.00
_cell.angle_gamma   90.00
#
_symmetry.space_group_name_H-M   'P 1'
#
loop_
_entity.id
_entity.type
_entity.pdbx_description
1 polymer ?
#
loop_
_entity_poly.entity_id
_entity_poly.type
_entity_poly.pdbx_seq_one_letter_code
_entity_poly.pdbx_strand_id
1 'polypeptide(L)'
;GTPGDKFYIIASGNVKFEGLNQDESEGVPVKRYGTYEYFGEASLVLDLPRAADVYAETDVLALTIEKNKFLQFIRNSDLKNNLTKLNEIRDSNSWKALAESRHFRGLTSHQITKLELIMTLHKVNAGSILVKEKEFYGDAYIIRSGKVNV
;
A
#
# COMPACT_ATOMS: atom_id res chain seq x y z
N GLY A 1 11.77 -10.02 -8.62
CA GLY A 1 13.01 -9.46 -8.06
C GLY A 1 13.78 -10.50 -7.25
N THR A 2 14.64 -10.04 -6.33
CA THR A 2 15.42 -10.87 -5.39
C THR A 2 14.63 -11.16 -4.11
N PRO A 3 14.95 -12.21 -3.34
CA PRO A 3 14.31 -12.44 -2.04
C PRO A 3 14.48 -11.25 -1.08
N GLY A 4 13.44 -10.95 -0.31
CA GLY A 4 13.52 -9.98 0.78
C GLY A 4 14.37 -10.51 1.94
N ASP A 5 15.29 -9.70 2.44
CA ASP A 5 16.27 -10.08 3.46
C ASP A 5 16.17 -9.22 4.73
N LYS A 6 15.75 -7.96 4.60
CA LYS A 6 15.63 -6.99 5.70
C LYS A 6 14.41 -6.10 5.54
N PHE A 7 13.93 -5.60 6.67
CA PHE A 7 12.97 -4.50 6.77
C PHE A 7 13.75 -3.21 7.02
N TYR A 8 13.34 -2.11 6.41
CA TYR A 8 14.06 -0.84 6.42
C TYR A 8 13.16 0.28 6.98
N ILE A 9 13.71 1.12 7.86
CA ILE A 9 13.07 2.36 8.36
C ILE A 9 13.99 3.53 7.99
N ILE A 10 13.46 4.53 7.31
CA ILE A 10 14.21 5.70 6.86
C ILE A 10 14.39 6.64 8.05
N ALA A 11 15.61 6.81 8.53
CA ALA A 11 15.95 7.76 9.61
C ALA A 11 16.19 9.17 9.06
N SER A 12 16.65 9.30 7.82
CA SER A 12 16.82 10.56 7.09
C SER A 12 16.89 10.30 5.59
N GLY A 13 16.48 11.28 4.78
CA GLY A 13 16.52 11.23 3.32
C GLY A 13 15.23 10.72 2.68
N ASN A 14 15.27 10.55 1.35
CA ASN A 14 14.15 10.11 0.53
C ASN A 14 14.54 8.98 -0.43
N VAL A 15 13.58 8.10 -0.70
CA VAL A 15 13.70 7.03 -1.69
C VAL A 15 12.52 7.06 -2.66
N LYS A 16 12.74 6.61 -3.89
CA LYS A 16 11.70 6.32 -4.89
C LYS A 16 11.63 4.83 -5.21
N PHE A 17 10.45 4.39 -5.62
CA PHE A 17 10.18 3.02 -6.04
C PHE A 17 9.96 2.95 -7.55
N GLU A 18 10.63 2.03 -8.22
CA GLU A 18 10.47 1.77 -9.65
C GLU A 18 10.16 0.28 -9.91
N GLY A 19 9.43 -0.03 -10.98
CA GLY A 19 9.03 -1.41 -11.32
C GLY A 19 7.74 -1.92 -10.66
N LEU A 20 7.04 -1.10 -9.85
CA LEU A 20 5.71 -1.44 -9.30
C LEU A 20 4.59 -1.47 -10.36
N ASN A 21 4.84 -0.98 -11.57
CA ASN A 21 3.83 -0.84 -12.62
C ASN A 21 4.13 -1.83 -13.76
N GLN A 22 3.19 -2.74 -14.05
CA GLN A 22 3.22 -3.55 -15.28
C GLN A 22 2.72 -2.77 -16.51
N ASP A 23 2.04 -1.65 -16.30
CA ASP A 23 1.56 -0.76 -17.35
C ASP A 23 2.37 0.55 -17.31
N GLU A 24 3.41 0.63 -18.13
CA GLU A 24 4.18 1.87 -18.41
C GLU A 24 3.35 2.93 -19.16
N SER A 25 2.07 2.65 -19.44
CA SER A 25 1.15 3.58 -20.09
C SER A 25 0.63 4.65 -19.10
N GLU A 26 1.28 5.80 -19.20
CA GLU A 26 0.79 7.14 -18.84
C GLU A 26 0.55 7.44 -17.34
N GLY A 27 1.49 8.19 -16.75
CA GLY A 27 1.18 9.17 -15.70
C GLY A 27 1.00 8.66 -14.27
N VAL A 28 1.27 7.38 -13.99
CA VAL A 28 1.20 6.88 -12.60
C VAL A 28 2.27 7.59 -11.75
N PRO A 29 1.89 8.26 -10.64
CA PRO A 29 2.83 8.95 -9.79
C PRO A 29 3.88 8.00 -9.22
N VAL A 30 5.16 8.35 -9.39
CA VAL A 30 6.27 7.61 -8.77
C VAL A 30 6.09 7.64 -7.25
N LYS A 31 5.99 6.44 -6.67
CA LYS A 31 5.86 6.29 -5.22
C LYS A 31 7.18 6.69 -4.56
N ARG A 32 7.11 7.55 -3.55
CA ARG A 32 8.26 8.06 -2.80
C ARG A 32 8.02 7.91 -1.32
N TYR A 33 9.05 7.48 -0.60
CA TYR A 33 9.04 7.47 0.86
C TYR A 33 10.15 8.36 1.39
N GLY A 34 9.86 9.08 2.47
CA GLY A 34 10.76 9.97 3.17
C GLY A 34 11.05 9.52 4.58
N THR A 35 11.56 10.47 5.37
CA THR A 35 11.95 10.24 6.77
C THR A 35 10.79 9.69 7.61
N TYR A 36 11.09 8.71 8.45
CA TYR A 36 10.20 7.93 9.31
C TYR A 36 9.26 6.94 8.60
N GLU A 37 9.28 6.86 7.28
CA GLU A 37 8.60 5.80 6.53
C GLU A 37 9.45 4.52 6.49
N TYR A 38 8.80 3.39 6.18
CA TYR A 38 9.45 2.09 6.11
C TYR A 38 9.17 1.38 4.79
N PHE A 39 10.01 0.41 4.44
CA PHE A 39 9.80 -0.44 3.26
C PHE A 39 10.44 -1.83 3.41
N GLY A 40 10.08 -2.72 2.49
CA GLY A 40 10.57 -4.10 2.41
C GLY A 40 9.67 -5.13 3.08
N GLU A 41 8.64 -4.67 3.80
CA GLU A 41 7.66 -5.49 4.52
C GLU A 41 6.98 -6.53 3.63
N ALA A 42 6.63 -6.16 2.39
CA ALA A 42 5.88 -6.99 1.47
C ALA A 42 6.59 -8.33 1.22
N SER A 43 7.85 -8.25 0.78
CA SER A 43 8.68 -9.43 0.50
C SER A 43 8.92 -10.32 1.71
N LEU A 44 8.94 -9.74 2.92
CA LEU A 44 9.14 -10.51 4.15
C LEU A 44 7.85 -11.20 4.60
N VAL A 45 6.73 -10.47 4.56
CA VAL A 45 5.44 -10.92 5.07
C VAL A 45 4.80 -11.96 4.16
N LEU A 46 4.92 -11.77 2.84
CA LEU A 46 4.37 -12.65 1.81
C LEU A 46 5.32 -13.78 1.41
N ASP A 47 6.59 -13.71 1.83
CA ASP A 47 7.65 -14.62 1.39
C ASP A 47 7.82 -14.67 -0.14
N LEU A 48 7.65 -13.51 -0.78
CA LEU A 48 7.79 -13.33 -2.23
C LEU A 48 9.04 -12.49 -2.55
N PRO A 49 9.59 -12.61 -3.78
CA PRO A 49 10.65 -11.72 -4.22
C PRO A 49 10.20 -10.25 -4.21
N ARG A 50 11.16 -9.33 -4.07
CA ARG A 50 10.91 -7.88 -4.13
C ARG A 50 10.14 -7.53 -5.40
N ALA A 51 9.04 -6.80 -5.20
CA ALA A 51 8.12 -6.36 -6.25
C ALA A 51 8.63 -5.13 -7.01
N ALA A 52 9.58 -4.40 -6.44
CA ALA A 52 10.14 -3.18 -7.02
C ALA A 52 11.55 -2.91 -6.53
N ASP A 53 12.25 -2.12 -7.33
CA ASP A 53 13.53 -1.53 -6.98
C ASP A 53 13.29 -0.27 -6.14
N VAL A 54 14.23 -0.01 -5.23
CA VAL A 54 14.18 1.16 -4.33
C VAL A 54 15.47 1.95 -4.51
N TYR A 55 15.33 3.20 -4.93
CA TYR A 55 16.46 4.09 -5.20
C TYR A 55 16.48 5.22 -4.20
N ALA A 56 17.65 5.50 -3.63
CA ALA A 56 17.87 6.71 -2.87
C ALA A 56 17.79 7.93 -3.80
N GLU A 57 16.87 8.87 -3.56
CA GLU A 57 16.80 10.15 -4.27
C GLU A 57 17.69 11.21 -3.62
N THR A 58 18.05 11.00 -2.36
CA THR A 58 19.00 11.82 -1.59
C THR A 58 19.97 10.90 -0.85
N ASP A 59 20.92 11.46 -0.09
CA ASP A 59 21.60 10.67 0.94
C ASP A 59 20.57 10.12 1.92
N VAL A 60 20.63 8.81 2.21
CA VAL A 60 19.68 8.10 3.05
C VAL A 60 20.39 7.43 4.21
N LEU A 61 19.90 7.68 5.41
CA LEU A 61 20.23 6.91 6.60
C LEU A 61 19.03 6.01 6.93
N ALA A 62 19.27 4.71 7.10
CA ALA A 62 18.22 3.76 7.39
C ALA A 62 18.59 2.81 8.54
N LEU A 63 17.60 2.46 9.36
CA LEU A 63 17.67 1.37 10.32
C LEU A 63 17.18 0.09 9.63
N THR A 64 17.76 -1.06 9.98
CA THR A 64 17.36 -2.34 9.39
C THR A 64 17.07 -3.41 10.43
N ILE A 65 16.13 -4.29 10.11
CA ILE A 65 15.81 -5.49 10.90
C ILE A 65 15.87 -6.70 9.96
N GLU A 66 16.66 -7.71 10.29
CA GLU A 66 16.74 -8.94 9.50
C GLU A 66 15.38 -9.66 9.43
N LYS A 67 15.10 -10.31 8.29
CA LYS A 67 13.84 -11.03 8.01
C LYS A 67 13.35 -11.85 9.19
N ASN A 68 14.18 -12.75 9.71
CA ASN A 68 13.78 -13.69 10.76
C ASN A 68 13.46 -12.96 12.07
N LYS A 69 14.22 -11.90 12.40
CA LYS A 69 13.97 -11.07 13.59
C LYS A 69 12.69 -10.25 13.44
N PHE A 70 12.47 -9.67 12.27
CA PHE A 70 11.24 -8.92 11.98
C PHE A 70 10.00 -9.82 12.04
N LEU A 71 10.04 -10.99 11.39
CA LEU A 71 8.94 -11.97 11.41
C LEU A 71 8.67 -12.49 12.83
N GLN A 72 9.72 -12.72 13.62
CA GLN A 72 9.57 -13.08 15.03
C GLN A 72 8.93 -11.96 15.85
N PHE A 73 9.35 -10.71 15.62
CA PHE A 73 8.85 -9.53 16.33
C PHE A 73 7.36 -9.31 16.09
N ILE A 74 6.90 -9.43 14.85
CA ILE A 74 5.48 -9.22 14.51
C ILE A 74 4.61 -10.46 14.76
N ARG A 75 5.20 -11.59 15.17
CA ARG A 75 4.46 -12.84 15.36
C ARG A 75 3.36 -12.66 16.40
N ASN A 76 2.15 -13.09 16.06
CA ASN A 76 0.95 -12.98 16.91
C ASN A 76 0.60 -11.54 17.32
N SER A 77 0.94 -10.55 16.48
CA SER A 77 0.56 -9.16 16.69
C SER A 77 -0.44 -8.70 15.63
N ASP A 78 -1.23 -7.68 15.95
CA ASP A 78 -2.09 -7.01 14.97
C ASP A 78 -1.28 -6.42 13.81
N LEU A 79 -0.01 -6.09 14.04
CA LEU A 79 0.89 -5.60 13.00
C LEU A 79 1.06 -6.63 11.88
N LYS A 80 1.17 -7.94 12.19
CA LYS A 80 1.24 -8.98 11.13
C LYS A 80 -0.04 -9.00 10.31
N ASN A 81 -1.20 -8.95 10.96
CA ASN A 81 -2.50 -8.96 10.27
C ASN A 81 -2.68 -7.72 9.39
N ASN A 82 -2.32 -6.55 9.93
CA ASN A 82 -2.39 -5.27 9.24
C ASN A 82 -1.46 -5.25 8.01
N LEU A 83 -0.23 -5.74 8.13
CA LEU A 83 0.71 -5.82 7.02
C LEU A 83 0.24 -6.82 5.95
N THR A 84 -0.34 -7.96 6.32
CA THR A 84 -0.92 -8.90 5.35
C THR A 84 -2.07 -8.24 4.58
N LYS A 85 -3.03 -7.63 5.28
CA LYS A 85 -4.16 -6.90 4.67
C LYS A 85 -3.69 -5.77 3.75
N LEU A 86 -2.69 -5.00 4.19
CA LEU A 86 -2.12 -3.91 3.40
C LEU A 86 -1.60 -4.40 2.04
N ASN A 87 -0.93 -5.56 2.02
CA ASN A 87 -0.42 -6.14 0.79
C ASN A 87 -1.55 -6.59 -0.15
N GLU A 88 -2.60 -7.22 0.36
CA GLU A 88 -3.78 -7.58 -0.43
C GLU A 88 -4.47 -6.35 -1.05
N ILE A 89 -4.54 -5.25 -0.30
CA ILE A 89 -5.10 -3.99 -0.77
C ILE A 89 -4.19 -3.33 -1.81
N ARG A 90 -2.86 -3.40 -1.66
CA ARG A 90 -1.92 -2.82 -2.63
C ARG A 90 -1.88 -3.60 -3.95
N ASP A 91 -2.05 -4.92 -3.92
CA ASP A 91 -2.24 -5.73 -5.12
C ASP A 91 -3.51 -5.32 -5.90
N SER A 92 -4.42 -4.59 -5.27
CA SER A 92 -5.64 -4.08 -5.89
C SER A 92 -5.50 -2.71 -6.56
N ASN A 93 -4.29 -2.22 -6.91
CA ASN A 93 -4.08 -0.87 -7.49
C ASN A 93 -4.77 0.26 -6.69
N SER A 94 -5.02 0.06 -5.40
CA SER A 94 -5.70 0.99 -4.50
C SER A 94 -4.96 2.33 -4.44
N TRP A 95 -3.63 2.28 -4.43
CA TRP A 95 -2.77 3.45 -4.54
C TRP A 95 -3.13 4.36 -5.72
N LYS A 96 -3.28 3.81 -6.92
CA LYS A 96 -3.62 4.57 -8.13
C LYS A 96 -5.00 5.21 -7.97
N ALA A 97 -5.98 4.43 -7.51
CA ALA A 97 -7.34 4.94 -7.27
C ALA A 97 -7.37 6.10 -6.26
N LEU A 98 -6.58 6.02 -5.19
CA LEU A 98 -6.47 7.09 -4.19
C LEU A 98 -5.71 8.30 -4.73
N ALA A 99 -4.57 8.10 -5.38
CA ALA A 99 -3.74 9.19 -5.89
C ALA A 99 -4.42 10.00 -7.01
N GLU A 100 -5.22 9.34 -7.86
CA GLU A 100 -5.94 9.99 -8.96
C GLU A 100 -7.26 10.65 -8.51
N SER A 101 -7.85 10.16 -7.41
CA SER A 101 -9.09 10.69 -6.85
C SER A 101 -8.94 12.17 -6.47
N ARG A 102 -9.89 13.00 -6.91
CA ARG A 102 -9.91 14.44 -6.61
C ARG A 102 -9.95 14.74 -5.12
N HIS A 103 -10.54 13.84 -4.31
CA HIS A 103 -10.70 14.03 -2.87
C HIS A 103 -9.45 13.67 -2.06
N PHE A 104 -8.61 12.78 -2.58
CA PHE A 104 -7.42 12.27 -1.91
C PHE A 104 -6.11 12.75 -2.58
N ARG A 105 -6.23 13.49 -3.68
CA ARG A 105 -5.10 14.15 -4.34
C ARG A 105 -4.39 15.07 -3.34
N GLY A 106 -3.10 14.86 -3.15
CA GLY A 106 -2.25 15.63 -2.23
C GLY A 106 -1.95 14.94 -0.90
N LEU A 107 -2.55 13.77 -0.62
CA LEU A 107 -2.10 12.94 0.49
C LEU A 107 -0.65 12.48 0.28
N THR A 108 0.13 12.48 1.35
CA THR A 108 1.48 11.90 1.36
C THR A 108 1.41 10.38 1.29
N SER A 109 2.53 9.76 0.94
CA SER A 109 2.62 8.31 0.87
C SER A 109 2.28 7.59 2.18
N HIS A 110 2.68 8.17 3.29
CA HIS A 110 2.34 7.74 4.64
C HIS A 110 0.84 7.83 4.92
N GLN A 111 0.20 8.94 4.52
CA GLN A 111 -1.23 9.13 4.70
C GLN A 111 -2.03 8.13 3.87
N ILE A 112 -1.62 7.88 2.63
CA ILE A 112 -2.23 6.84 1.78
C ILE A 112 -2.06 5.47 2.43
N THR A 113 -0.85 5.13 2.89
CA THR A 113 -0.60 3.84 3.58
C THR A 113 -1.47 3.68 4.83
N LYS A 114 -1.65 4.74 5.62
CA LYS A 114 -2.55 4.73 6.79
C LYS A 114 -4.00 4.53 6.40
N LEU A 115 -4.43 5.12 5.28
CA LEU A 115 -5.78 4.92 4.76
C LEU A 115 -5.96 3.48 4.27
N GLU A 116 -5.03 2.95 3.49
CA GLU A 116 -5.03 1.55 3.03
C GLU A 116 -5.15 0.57 4.21
N LEU A 117 -4.49 0.84 5.34
CA LEU A 117 -4.55 -0.01 6.54
C LEU A 117 -5.94 -0.12 7.18
N ILE A 118 -6.81 0.87 6.99
CA ILE A 118 -8.17 0.87 7.54
C ILE A 118 -9.25 0.55 6.49
N MET A 119 -8.86 0.39 5.23
CA MET A 119 -9.78 0.04 4.15
C MET A 119 -10.06 -1.47 4.12
N THR A 120 -11.21 -1.84 3.57
CA THR A 120 -11.57 -3.23 3.29
C THR A 120 -11.88 -3.37 1.81
N LEU A 121 -11.33 -4.41 1.16
CA LEU A 121 -11.60 -4.69 -0.25
C LEU A 121 -12.94 -5.44 -0.38
N HIS A 122 -13.92 -4.82 -1.04
CA HIS A 122 -15.21 -5.45 -1.34
C HIS A 122 -15.31 -5.80 -2.82
N LYS A 123 -15.62 -7.07 -3.13
CA LYS A 123 -16.00 -7.52 -4.47
C LYS A 123 -17.51 -7.70 -4.52
N VAL A 124 -18.14 -7.05 -5.49
CA VAL A 124 -19.60 -6.98 -5.64
C VAL A 124 -19.99 -7.36 -7.06
N ASN A 125 -21.08 -8.13 -7.18
CA ASN A 125 -21.58 -8.59 -8.46
C ASN A 125 -22.41 -7.50 -9.14
N ALA A 126 -22.47 -7.55 -10.48
CA ALA A 126 -23.33 -6.65 -11.25
C ALA A 126 -24.80 -6.83 -10.82
N GLY A 127 -25.52 -5.72 -10.62
CA GLY A 127 -26.91 -5.70 -10.16
C GLY A 127 -27.10 -5.71 -8.64
N SER A 128 -26.03 -5.88 -7.85
CA SER A 128 -26.11 -5.74 -6.40
C SER A 128 -26.34 -4.29 -5.97
N ILE A 129 -27.20 -4.09 -4.97
CA ILE A 129 -27.38 -2.80 -4.30
C ILE A 129 -26.22 -2.63 -3.29
N LEU A 130 -25.47 -1.52 -3.41
CA LEU A 130 -24.38 -1.18 -2.47
C LEU A 130 -24.88 -0.40 -1.27
N VAL A 131 -25.73 0.60 -1.54
CA VAL A 131 -26.36 1.43 -0.53
C VAL A 131 -27.83 1.52 -0.90
N LYS A 132 -28.70 1.26 0.06
CA LYS A 132 -30.14 1.28 -0.14
C LYS A 132 -30.72 2.57 0.41
N GLU A 133 -31.61 3.19 -0.35
CA GLU A 133 -32.25 4.45 0.03
C GLU A 133 -32.97 4.29 1.38
N LYS A 134 -32.82 5.28 2.26
CA LYS A 134 -33.44 5.34 3.60
C LYS A 134 -32.97 4.27 4.59
N GLU A 135 -31.93 3.50 4.25
CA GLU A 135 -31.25 2.62 5.19
C GLU A 135 -29.99 3.30 5.73
N PHE A 136 -29.67 3.04 7.01
CA PHE A 136 -28.43 3.51 7.60
C PHE A 136 -27.27 2.68 7.05
N TYR A 137 -26.24 3.33 6.50
CA TYR A 137 -25.03 2.69 6.03
C TYR A 137 -23.81 3.27 6.74
N GLY A 138 -22.89 2.40 7.15
CA GLY A 138 -21.69 2.77 7.89
C GLY A 138 -20.44 2.94 7.01
N ASP A 139 -20.53 2.50 5.75
CA ASP A 139 -19.37 2.39 4.87
C ASP A 139 -19.39 3.46 3.78
N ALA A 140 -18.19 3.93 3.42
CA ALA A 140 -17.97 4.74 2.22
C ALA A 140 -17.20 3.91 1.18
N TYR A 141 -17.64 3.97 -0.07
CA TYR A 141 -17.04 3.20 -1.17
C TYR A 141 -16.19 4.09 -2.08
N ILE A 142 -15.00 3.59 -2.43
CA ILE A 142 -14.16 4.16 -3.49
C ILE A 142 -14.16 3.14 -4.64
N ILE A 143 -14.72 3.53 -5.78
CA ILE A 143 -14.85 2.63 -6.93
C ILE A 143 -13.50 2.54 -7.66
N ARG A 144 -12.81 1.42 -7.48
CA ARG A 144 -11.56 1.11 -8.20
C ARG A 144 -11.83 0.73 -9.66
N SER A 145 -12.83 -0.12 -9.89
CA SER A 145 -13.13 -0.69 -11.22
C SER A 145 -14.62 -0.94 -11.36
N GLY A 146 -15.16 -0.71 -12.55
CA GLY A 146 -16.59 -0.84 -12.83
C GLY A 146 -17.31 0.51 -12.74
N LYS A 147 -18.65 0.46 -12.69
CA LYS A 147 -19.52 1.65 -12.61
C LYS A 147 -20.59 1.41 -11.57
N VAL A 148 -20.95 2.48 -10.87
CA VAL A 148 -22.07 2.51 -9.92
C VAL A 148 -23.04 3.58 -10.39
N ASN A 149 -24.33 3.25 -10.34
CA ASN A 149 -25.40 4.21 -10.56
C ASN A 149 -25.89 4.66 -9.17
N VAL A 150 -26.07 5.98 -9.02
CA VAL A 150 -26.59 6.62 -7.80
C VAL A 150 -27.98 7.15 -8.10
#